data_AF-A0A5E4N8T3-F1
#
_entry.id   AF-A0A5E4N8T3-F1
#
_cell.length_a   1.000
_cell.length_b   1.000
_cell.length_c   1.000
_cell.angle_alpha   90.00
_cell.angle_beta   90.00
_cell.angle_gamma   90.00
#
_symmetry.space_group_name_H-M   'P 1'
#
loop_
_entity.id
_entity.type
_entity.pdbx_description
1 polymer ?
#
loop_
_entity_poly.entity_id
_entity_poly.type
_entity_poly.pdbx_seq_one_letter_code
_entity_poly.pdbx_strand_id
1 'polypeptide(L)'
;MKRFKHLINIVPMLLKSQKPIATSCKIIPMIKQKCLFMSIRNMFIQTQDTPNPNSVKFLPGVQVLEKGHTMDFPNSAAAYCSPLAKVLFRIEGVKSVFFGSDYITLTKIDSDIEWMVLKPEIYATIMDFFASGLPIITDVKPTSDTQIHDDDDETVKMIKELLDSRIRPTVQEDGGDILFIVKLFSLITFTCYEL
;
A
#
# COMPACT_ATOMS: atom_id res chain seq x y z
N MET A 1 -0.84 -14.89 85.47
CA MET A 1 -0.11 -13.61 85.56
C MET A 1 0.51 -13.29 84.22
N LYS A 2 0.10 -12.16 83.59
CA LYS A 2 0.87 -11.17 82.79
C LYS A 2 1.92 -11.73 81.79
N ARG A 3 1.97 -11.44 80.47
CA ARG A 3 1.62 -10.30 79.59
C ARG A 3 1.62 -10.85 78.13
N PHE A 4 0.62 -10.63 77.26
CA PHE A 4 0.34 -9.44 76.43
C PHE A 4 1.34 -9.13 75.27
N LYS A 5 0.84 -9.36 74.03
CA LYS A 5 0.87 -8.52 72.79
C LYS A 5 2.24 -8.30 72.08
N HIS A 6 2.37 -8.21 70.74
CA HIS A 6 1.44 -7.80 69.68
C HIS A 6 2.02 -8.15 68.28
N LEU A 7 1.11 -8.45 67.34
CA LEU A 7 1.08 -8.14 65.89
C LEU A 7 2.36 -8.22 65.01
N ILE A 8 2.24 -8.91 63.86
CA ILE A 8 1.96 -8.26 62.57
C ILE A 8 1.40 -9.28 61.55
N ASN A 9 0.34 -8.85 60.86
CA ASN A 9 -0.36 -9.44 59.72
C ASN A 9 0.62 -9.76 58.56
N ILE A 10 0.33 -10.62 57.58
CA ILE A 10 -0.61 -10.35 56.47
C ILE A 10 -0.87 -11.68 55.72
N VAL A 11 -2.16 -12.02 55.61
CA VAL A 11 -2.82 -12.92 54.64
C VAL A 11 -3.08 -12.04 53.37
N PRO A 12 -3.26 -12.50 52.10
CA PRO A 12 -4.03 -13.71 51.82
C PRO A 12 -3.86 -14.49 50.48
N MET A 13 -4.47 -15.67 50.50
CA MET A 13 -5.40 -16.29 49.51
C MET A 13 -5.00 -16.38 48.02
N LEU A 14 -4.83 -17.61 47.49
CA LEU A 14 -5.89 -18.52 47.00
C LEU A 14 -6.56 -18.06 45.71
N LEU A 15 -6.38 -18.83 44.63
CA LEU A 15 -7.42 -19.72 44.03
C LEU A 15 -6.84 -20.34 42.74
N LYS A 16 -6.57 -21.64 42.74
CA LYS A 16 -7.37 -22.71 42.10
C LYS A 16 -7.24 -22.80 40.57
N SER A 17 -6.54 -23.86 40.15
CA SER A 17 -6.98 -24.89 39.19
C SER A 17 -7.55 -24.43 37.85
N GLN A 18 -6.88 -24.78 36.75
CA GLN A 18 -7.55 -25.14 35.50
C GLN A 18 -6.72 -26.11 34.62
N LYS A 19 -7.47 -27.04 34.01
CA LYS A 19 -7.10 -28.27 33.28
C LYS A 19 -6.62 -27.98 31.85
N PRO A 20 -5.94 -28.92 31.16
CA PRO A 20 -5.57 -28.74 29.76
C PRO A 20 -6.82 -28.85 28.87
N ILE A 21 -7.08 -27.83 28.06
CA ILE A 21 -8.17 -27.81 27.08
C ILE A 21 -7.55 -27.86 25.69
N ALA A 22 -7.56 -29.05 25.10
CA ALA A 22 -7.35 -29.23 23.68
C ALA A 22 -8.42 -28.42 22.93
N THR A 23 -7.99 -27.44 22.13
CA THR A 23 -8.89 -26.72 21.23
C THR A 23 -8.39 -26.89 19.81
N SER A 24 -9.06 -27.82 19.13
CA SER A 24 -9.33 -27.87 17.70
C SER A 24 -8.71 -26.73 16.88
N CYS A 25 -7.66 -27.04 16.13
CA CYS A 25 -7.24 -26.25 14.98
C CYS A 25 -8.38 -26.28 13.96
N LYS A 26 -9.25 -25.26 14.01
CA LYS A 26 -10.17 -24.99 12.91
C LYS A 26 -9.33 -24.68 11.68
N ILE A 27 -9.36 -25.61 10.74
CA ILE A 27 -8.87 -25.48 9.39
C ILE A 27 -9.49 -24.20 8.81
N ILE A 28 -8.67 -23.17 8.64
CA ILE A 28 -9.03 -22.00 7.85
C ILE A 28 -9.12 -22.54 6.41
N PRO A 29 -10.26 -22.36 5.71
CA PRO A 29 -10.37 -22.83 4.35
C PRO A 29 -9.34 -22.09 3.51
N MET A 30 -8.40 -22.85 2.92
CA MET A 30 -7.52 -22.39 1.86
C MET A 30 -8.38 -21.70 0.80
N ILE A 31 -8.39 -20.37 0.82
CA ILE A 31 -8.80 -19.59 -0.34
C ILE A 31 -7.86 -20.06 -1.44
N LYS A 32 -8.45 -20.75 -2.41
CA LYS A 32 -7.84 -21.19 -3.66
C LYS A 32 -7.36 -19.93 -4.39
N GLN A 33 -6.26 -19.34 -3.94
CA GLN A 33 -5.47 -18.48 -4.79
C GLN A 33 -5.09 -19.39 -5.94
N LYS A 34 -5.69 -19.14 -7.10
CA LYS A 34 -5.13 -19.58 -8.38
C LYS A 34 -3.74 -18.95 -8.40
N CYS A 35 -2.79 -19.70 -7.86
CA CYS A 35 -1.38 -19.49 -8.09
C CYS A 35 -1.27 -19.73 -9.60
N LEU A 36 -1.35 -18.64 -10.35
CA LEU A 36 -0.85 -18.58 -11.71
C LEU A 36 0.64 -18.85 -11.57
N PHE A 37 0.98 -20.14 -11.50
CA PHE A 37 2.32 -20.67 -11.74
C PHE A 37 2.58 -20.45 -13.24
N MET A 38 2.57 -19.19 -13.66
CA MET A 38 3.06 -18.79 -14.97
C MET A 38 4.55 -19.10 -14.93
N SER A 39 4.99 -19.97 -15.84
CA SER A 39 6.39 -20.36 -15.99
C SER A 39 7.28 -19.11 -16.07
N ILE A 40 7.95 -18.79 -14.96
CA ILE A 40 8.73 -17.56 -14.73
C ILE A 40 10.04 -17.52 -15.55
N ARG A 41 10.26 -18.48 -16.47
CA ARG A 41 11.49 -18.54 -17.26
C ARG A 41 11.57 -17.53 -18.40
N ASN A 42 10.51 -16.77 -18.67
CA ASN A 42 10.45 -15.76 -19.73
C ASN A 42 9.67 -14.49 -19.30
N MET A 43 9.91 -13.95 -18.10
CA MET A 43 9.44 -12.59 -17.80
C MET A 43 10.33 -11.58 -18.53
N PHE A 44 9.73 -10.75 -19.38
CA PHE A 44 10.42 -9.66 -20.07
C PHE A 44 9.77 -8.34 -19.69
N ILE A 45 10.52 -7.50 -18.96
CA ILE A 45 10.05 -6.20 -18.54
C ILE A 45 10.36 -5.20 -19.64
N GLN A 46 9.33 -4.58 -20.20
CA GLN A 46 9.48 -3.47 -21.13
C GLN A 46 9.55 -2.16 -20.38
N THR A 47 10.21 -1.17 -20.95
CA THR A 47 10.26 0.18 -20.41
C THR A 47 9.69 1.16 -21.41
N GLN A 48 8.84 2.06 -20.93
CA GLN A 48 8.29 3.18 -21.68
C GLN A 48 8.65 4.48 -20.98
N ASP A 49 9.14 5.44 -21.76
CA ASP A 49 9.42 6.78 -21.25
C ASP A 49 8.11 7.54 -21.08
N THR A 50 8.01 8.31 -20.00
CA THR A 50 6.90 9.23 -19.74
C THR A 50 7.29 10.65 -20.15
N PRO A 51 6.33 11.56 -20.38
CA PRO A 51 6.64 12.97 -20.65
C PRO A 51 7.44 13.64 -19.51
N ASN A 52 7.31 13.15 -18.27
CA ASN A 52 8.18 13.53 -17.16
C ASN A 52 9.54 12.78 -17.21
N PRO A 53 10.69 13.48 -17.31
CA PRO A 53 12.03 12.86 -17.38
C PRO A 53 12.47 12.18 -16.09
N ASN A 54 11.83 12.51 -14.97
CA ASN A 54 12.09 11.92 -13.66
C ASN A 54 11.25 10.68 -13.41
N SER A 55 10.35 10.32 -14.30
CA SER A 55 9.50 9.13 -14.20
C SER A 55 9.75 8.21 -15.39
N VAL A 56 9.65 6.91 -15.15
CA VAL A 56 9.75 5.88 -16.18
C VAL A 56 8.76 4.77 -15.86
N LYS A 57 8.08 4.27 -16.89
CA LYS A 57 7.08 3.20 -16.78
C LYS A 57 7.70 1.84 -17.13
N PHE A 58 7.48 0.85 -16.26
CA PHE A 58 7.96 -0.52 -16.38
C PHE A 58 6.76 -1.46 -16.56
N LEU A 59 6.75 -2.22 -17.65
CA LEU A 59 5.67 -3.13 -18.01
C LEU A 59 6.19 -4.57 -17.92
N PRO A 60 5.92 -5.30 -16.83
CA PRO A 60 6.38 -6.67 -16.66
C PRO A 60 5.62 -7.69 -17.53
N GLY A 61 4.56 -7.26 -18.24
CA GLY A 61 3.73 -8.13 -19.09
C GLY A 61 2.79 -9.04 -18.29
N VAL A 62 2.69 -8.83 -16.98
CA VAL A 62 1.77 -9.51 -16.07
C VAL A 62 0.90 -8.48 -15.37
N GLN A 63 -0.30 -8.91 -14.96
CA GLN A 63 -1.20 -8.06 -14.20
C GLN A 63 -0.61 -7.77 -12.82
N VAL A 64 -0.42 -6.49 -12.51
CA VAL A 64 0.11 -6.01 -11.22
C VAL A 64 -1.03 -5.73 -10.24
N LEU A 65 -2.07 -5.04 -10.71
CA LEU A 65 -3.28 -4.72 -9.96
C LEU A 65 -4.53 -5.18 -10.72
N GLU A 66 -5.65 -5.26 -9.99
CA GLU A 66 -6.95 -5.46 -10.62
C GLU A 66 -7.26 -4.32 -11.61
N LYS A 67 -8.01 -4.63 -12.67
CA LYS A 67 -8.29 -3.67 -13.74
C LYS A 67 -9.07 -2.47 -13.18
N GLY A 68 -8.62 -1.26 -13.50
CA GLY A 68 -9.24 -0.02 -13.03
C GLY A 68 -8.83 0.39 -11.61
N HIS A 69 -7.96 -0.38 -10.95
CA HIS A 69 -7.34 0.01 -9.69
C HIS A 69 -5.92 0.51 -9.91
N THR A 70 -5.60 1.58 -9.19
CA THR A 70 -4.30 2.25 -9.15
C THR A 70 -3.93 2.48 -7.70
N MET A 71 -2.63 2.45 -7.41
CA MET A 71 -2.12 2.74 -6.09
C MET A 71 -0.87 3.60 -6.19
N ASP A 72 -0.87 4.72 -5.49
CA ASP A 72 0.28 5.60 -5.34
C ASP A 72 1.01 5.35 -4.02
N PHE A 73 2.33 5.33 -4.08
CA PHE A 73 3.21 5.25 -2.92
C PHE A 73 4.19 6.43 -2.99
N PRO A 74 3.88 7.56 -2.34
CA PRO A 74 4.72 8.75 -2.38
C PRO A 74 5.98 8.63 -1.51
N ASN A 75 6.02 7.69 -0.56
CA ASN A 75 7.15 7.46 0.33
C ASN A 75 7.23 5.99 0.78
N SER A 76 8.37 5.64 1.37
CA SER A 76 8.63 4.28 1.87
C SER A 76 7.69 3.86 3.01
N ALA A 77 7.20 4.82 3.82
CA ALA A 77 6.25 4.53 4.90
C ALA A 77 4.88 4.09 4.34
N ALA A 78 4.42 4.68 3.24
CA ALA A 78 3.18 4.33 2.54
C ALA A 78 3.26 2.95 1.86
N ALA A 79 4.47 2.45 1.59
CA ALA A 79 4.68 1.11 1.00
C ALA A 79 4.31 -0.05 1.93
N TYR A 80 3.85 0.20 3.18
CA TYR A 80 3.51 -0.85 4.13
C TYR A 80 2.53 -1.89 3.58
N CYS A 81 1.59 -1.47 2.73
CA CYS A 81 0.57 -2.30 2.10
C CYS A 81 1.11 -3.26 1.02
N SER A 82 2.29 -3.01 0.45
CA SER A 82 2.82 -3.78 -0.68
C SER A 82 4.26 -4.25 -0.43
N PRO A 83 4.49 -5.57 -0.38
CA PRO A 83 5.84 -6.13 -0.36
C PRO A 83 6.69 -5.70 -1.55
N LEU A 84 6.13 -5.63 -2.77
CA LEU A 84 6.84 -5.17 -3.97
C LEU A 84 7.31 -3.72 -3.82
N ALA A 85 6.43 -2.82 -3.38
CA ALA A 85 6.79 -1.43 -3.17
C ALA A 85 7.91 -1.28 -2.13
N LYS A 86 7.86 -2.05 -1.03
CA LYS A 86 8.93 -2.04 0.00
C LYS A 86 10.28 -2.40 -0.57
N VAL A 87 10.37 -3.39 -1.47
CA VAL A 87 11.64 -3.79 -2.06
C VAL A 87 12.11 -2.74 -3.06
N LEU A 88 11.22 -2.17 -3.87
CA LEU A 88 11.55 -1.09 -4.81
C LEU A 88 12.09 0.17 -4.10
N PHE A 89 11.55 0.51 -2.92
CA PHE A 89 12.07 1.62 -2.12
C PHE A 89 13.43 1.37 -1.45
N ARG A 90 13.96 0.13 -1.49
CA ARG A 90 15.32 -0.14 -1.02
C ARG A 90 16.38 0.29 -2.02
N ILE A 91 16.01 0.45 -3.28
CA ILE A 91 16.88 0.92 -4.35
C ILE A 91 17.18 2.40 -4.09
N GLU A 92 18.46 2.75 -4.00
CA GLU A 92 18.88 4.12 -3.80
C GLU A 92 18.52 4.97 -5.03
N GLY A 93 17.83 6.10 -4.81
CA GLY A 93 17.41 7.00 -5.88
C GLY A 93 15.94 6.88 -6.29
N VAL A 94 15.18 5.91 -5.78
CA VAL A 94 13.72 5.84 -5.98
C VAL A 94 12.99 6.75 -4.98
N LYS A 95 12.22 7.71 -5.50
CA LYS A 95 11.44 8.69 -4.72
C LYS A 95 10.04 8.21 -4.41
N SER A 96 9.36 7.70 -5.43
CA SER A 96 7.97 7.28 -5.36
C SER A 96 7.72 6.13 -6.33
N VAL A 97 6.76 5.30 -5.97
CA VAL A 97 6.34 4.12 -6.73
C VAL A 97 4.86 4.25 -7.02
N PHE A 98 4.44 4.00 -8.25
CA PHE A 98 3.05 4.00 -8.64
C PHE A 98 2.72 2.69 -9.36
N PHE A 99 1.61 2.06 -8.97
CA PHE A 99 1.12 0.84 -9.58
C PHE A 99 -0.13 1.13 -10.39
N GLY A 100 -0.07 0.77 -11.67
CA GLY A 100 -1.24 0.64 -12.54
C GLY A 100 -1.72 -0.81 -12.61
N SER A 101 -2.66 -1.06 -13.53
CA SER A 101 -3.21 -2.41 -13.73
C SER A 101 -2.15 -3.40 -14.26
N ASP A 102 -1.29 -2.97 -15.20
CA ASP A 102 -0.29 -3.80 -15.89
C ASP A 102 1.11 -3.16 -15.96
N TYR A 103 1.29 -2.02 -15.29
CA TYR A 103 2.55 -1.28 -15.29
C TYR A 103 2.91 -0.75 -13.90
N ILE A 104 4.19 -0.47 -13.71
CA ILE A 104 4.77 0.13 -12.51
C ILE A 104 5.51 1.38 -12.96
N THR A 105 5.16 2.55 -12.45
CA THR A 105 5.93 3.77 -12.68
C THR A 105 6.83 4.01 -11.46
N LEU A 106 8.09 4.34 -11.73
CA LEU A 106 9.02 4.78 -10.70
C LEU A 106 9.44 6.21 -11.00
N THR A 107 9.52 7.02 -9.95
CA THR A 107 10.05 8.38 -10.02
C THR A 107 11.36 8.44 -9.26
N LYS A 108 12.39 9.05 -9.84
CA LYS A 108 13.69 9.24 -9.17
C LYS A 108 13.71 10.47 -8.26
N ILE A 109 14.59 10.45 -7.25
CA ILE A 109 14.72 11.54 -6.26
C ILE A 109 15.36 12.77 -6.90
N ASP A 110 16.52 12.58 -7.53
CA ASP A 110 17.33 13.64 -8.11
C ASP A 110 17.48 13.48 -9.62
N SER A 111 17.54 14.62 -10.30
CA SER A 111 17.71 14.67 -11.75
C SER A 111 19.08 14.13 -12.19
N ASP A 112 20.08 14.22 -11.32
CA ASP A 112 21.48 13.82 -11.57
C ASP A 112 21.68 12.30 -11.65
N ILE A 113 20.73 11.51 -11.11
CA ILE A 113 20.82 10.05 -11.16
C ILE A 113 20.38 9.57 -12.55
N GLU A 114 21.27 8.86 -13.23
CA GLU A 114 20.99 8.29 -14.54
C GLU A 114 20.15 7.01 -14.44
N TRP A 115 19.11 6.92 -15.27
CA TRP A 115 18.28 5.72 -15.38
C TRP A 115 19.05 4.48 -15.85
N MET A 116 20.21 4.63 -16.49
CA MET A 116 21.05 3.50 -16.90
C MET A 116 21.58 2.69 -15.72
N VAL A 117 21.76 3.34 -14.56
CA VAL A 117 22.22 2.68 -13.32
C VAL A 117 21.05 2.05 -12.57
N LEU A 118 19.90 2.75 -12.52
CA LEU A 118 18.71 2.27 -11.80
C LEU A 118 18.00 1.11 -12.51
N LYS A 119 17.91 1.13 -13.85
CA LYS A 119 17.15 0.15 -14.64
C LYS A 119 17.56 -1.31 -14.34
N PRO A 120 18.86 -1.69 -14.35
CA PRO A 120 19.28 -3.05 -14.01
C PRO A 120 18.82 -3.51 -12.63
N GLU A 121 18.91 -2.65 -11.62
CA GLU A 121 18.53 -2.97 -10.23
C GLU A 121 17.02 -3.12 -10.06
N ILE A 122 16.26 -2.24 -10.73
CA ILE A 122 14.80 -2.30 -10.78
C ILE A 122 14.34 -3.61 -11.47
N TYR A 123 14.95 -3.96 -12.61
CA TYR A 123 14.60 -5.20 -13.30
C TYR A 123 14.85 -6.43 -12.44
N ALA A 124 16.03 -6.51 -11.80
CA ALA A 124 16.36 -7.62 -10.90
C ALA A 124 15.33 -7.73 -9.78
N THR A 125 15.00 -6.60 -9.13
CA THR A 125 14.04 -6.54 -8.04
C THR A 125 12.65 -7.03 -8.45
N ILE A 126 12.15 -6.57 -9.61
CA ILE A 126 10.83 -6.96 -10.11
C ILE A 126 10.82 -8.46 -10.47
N MET A 127 11.85 -8.93 -11.19
CA MET A 127 11.96 -10.35 -11.56
C MET A 127 12.03 -11.26 -10.34
N ASP A 128 12.85 -10.93 -9.35
CA ASP A 128 12.98 -11.68 -8.10
C ASP A 128 11.68 -11.70 -7.31
N PHE A 129 10.98 -10.56 -7.27
CA PHE A 129 9.69 -10.47 -6.60
C PHE A 129 8.66 -11.41 -7.24
N PHE A 130 8.50 -11.36 -8.57
CA PHE A 130 7.56 -12.23 -9.25
C PHE A 130 8.00 -13.71 -9.18
N ALA A 131 9.32 -13.99 -9.20
CA ALA A 131 9.87 -15.33 -8.98
C ALA A 131 9.55 -15.90 -7.60
N SER A 132 9.49 -15.05 -6.57
CA SER A 132 9.14 -15.45 -5.21
C SER A 132 7.66 -15.84 -5.04
N GLY A 133 6.77 -15.41 -5.96
CA GLY A 133 5.34 -15.66 -5.88
C GLY A 133 4.63 -14.97 -4.70
N LEU A 134 5.26 -13.97 -4.08
CA LEU A 134 4.67 -13.21 -2.99
C LEU A 134 3.47 -12.37 -3.47
N PRO A 135 2.48 -12.12 -2.61
CA PRO A 135 1.37 -11.24 -2.95
C PRO A 135 1.87 -9.80 -3.15
N ILE A 136 1.45 -9.15 -4.24
CA ILE A 136 1.80 -7.76 -4.55
C ILE A 136 1.24 -6.80 -3.50
N ILE A 137 0.04 -7.07 -2.99
CA ILE A 137 -0.62 -6.29 -1.94
C ILE A 137 -0.95 -7.23 -0.78
N THR A 138 -0.59 -6.82 0.44
CA THR A 138 -0.90 -7.54 1.68
C THR A 138 -2.16 -6.99 2.35
N ASP A 139 -2.39 -5.68 2.28
CA ASP A 139 -3.60 -5.02 2.78
C ASP A 139 -4.27 -4.26 1.64
N VAL A 140 -5.44 -4.73 1.23
CA VAL A 140 -6.28 -4.06 0.24
C VAL A 140 -7.01 -2.93 0.95
N LYS A 141 -6.36 -1.77 1.10
CA LYS A 141 -7.12 -0.51 1.17
C LYS A 141 -7.32 -0.07 -0.28
N PRO A 142 -8.48 -0.34 -0.89
CA PRO A 142 -8.78 0.31 -2.14
C PRO A 142 -8.79 1.81 -1.84
N THR A 143 -8.21 2.59 -2.74
CA THR A 143 -8.39 4.05 -2.79
C THR A 143 -9.86 4.31 -3.17
N SER A 144 -10.79 3.99 -2.27
CA SER A 144 -12.24 3.93 -2.54
C SER A 144 -12.88 5.30 -2.64
N ASP A 145 -12.20 6.36 -2.19
CA ASP A 145 -12.78 7.70 -2.14
C ASP A 145 -13.07 8.30 -3.53
N THR A 146 -12.53 7.70 -4.59
CA THR A 146 -12.84 8.10 -5.97
C THR A 146 -13.82 7.17 -6.69
N GLN A 147 -14.34 6.13 -6.03
CA GLN A 147 -15.49 5.40 -6.55
C GLN A 147 -16.72 6.31 -6.46
N ILE A 148 -17.57 6.26 -7.49
CA ILE A 148 -18.84 6.98 -7.51
C ILE A 148 -19.77 6.24 -6.54
N HIS A 149 -20.17 6.91 -5.46
CA HIS A 149 -21.19 6.40 -4.56
C HIS A 149 -22.54 7.05 -4.92
N ASP A 150 -23.63 6.30 -4.79
CA ASP A 150 -24.97 6.83 -5.05
C ASP A 150 -25.43 7.86 -4.01
N ASP A 151 -24.72 7.93 -2.87
CA ASP A 151 -24.92 8.93 -1.82
C ASP A 151 -24.15 10.25 -2.07
N ASP A 152 -23.34 10.33 -3.14
CA ASP A 152 -22.61 11.55 -3.50
C ASP A 152 -23.55 12.60 -4.12
N ASP A 153 -23.27 13.89 -3.88
CA ASP A 153 -23.95 15.01 -4.54
C ASP A 153 -23.87 14.88 -6.07
N GLU A 154 -24.93 15.27 -6.80
CA GLU A 154 -24.95 15.22 -8.28
C GLU A 154 -23.75 15.96 -8.89
N THR A 155 -23.31 17.05 -8.25
CA THR A 155 -22.11 17.80 -8.64
C THR A 155 -20.85 16.98 -8.45
N VAL A 156 -20.72 16.27 -7.33
CA VAL A 156 -19.57 15.41 -7.02
C VAL A 156 -19.52 14.22 -7.98
N LYS A 157 -20.66 13.61 -8.29
CA LYS A 157 -20.78 12.53 -9.28
C LYS A 157 -20.33 12.99 -10.67
N MET A 158 -20.77 14.17 -11.11
CA MET A 158 -20.33 14.76 -12.37
C MET A 158 -18.82 15.05 -12.39
N ILE A 159 -18.25 15.57 -11.29
CA ILE A 159 -16.80 15.80 -11.18
C ILE A 159 -16.02 14.49 -11.27
N LYS A 160 -16.46 13.44 -10.54
CA LYS A 160 -15.84 12.11 -10.58
C LYS A 160 -15.86 11.54 -12.00
N GLU A 161 -16.98 11.64 -12.72
CA GLU A 161 -17.10 11.18 -14.11
C GLU A 161 -16.16 11.94 -15.08
N LEU A 162 -16.02 13.27 -14.93
CA LEU A 162 -15.10 14.06 -15.73
C LEU A 162 -13.63 13.73 -15.44
N LEU A 163 -13.30 13.49 -14.17
CA LEU A 163 -11.96 13.05 -13.76
C LEU A 163 -11.62 11.70 -14.39
N ASP A 164 -12.54 10.73 -14.30
CA ASP A 164 -12.39 9.39 -14.88
C ASP A 164 -12.24 9.40 -16.40
N SER A 165 -13.07 10.19 -17.09
CA SER A 165 -13.16 10.15 -18.54
C SER A 165 -12.05 10.92 -19.26
N ARG A 166 -11.50 11.99 -18.66
CA ARG A 166 -10.56 12.89 -19.36
C ARG A 166 -9.24 13.12 -18.64
N ILE A 167 -9.28 13.32 -17.32
CA ILE A 167 -8.11 13.81 -16.60
C ILE A 167 -7.20 12.64 -16.18
N ARG A 168 -7.77 11.57 -15.63
CA ARG A 168 -6.99 10.38 -15.21
C ARG A 168 -6.19 9.74 -16.34
N PRO A 169 -6.73 9.52 -17.56
CA PRO A 169 -5.92 8.96 -18.65
C PRO A 169 -4.66 9.78 -18.90
N THR A 170 -4.80 11.11 -18.93
CA THR A 170 -3.69 12.04 -19.18
C THR A 170 -2.65 12.02 -18.04
N VAL A 171 -3.08 11.91 -16.78
CA VAL A 171 -2.15 11.90 -15.63
C VAL A 171 -1.47 10.53 -15.46
N GLN A 172 -2.16 9.45 -15.79
CA GLN A 172 -1.59 8.09 -15.78
C GLN A 172 -0.58 7.85 -16.92
N GLU A 173 -0.67 8.62 -18.00
CA GLU A 173 0.38 8.68 -19.03
C GLU A 173 1.68 9.28 -18.47
N ASP A 174 1.57 10.28 -17.59
CA ASP A 174 2.73 10.82 -16.84
C ASP A 174 3.18 9.91 -15.68
N GLY A 175 2.38 8.88 -15.37
CA GLY A 175 2.67 7.87 -14.36
C GLY A 175 2.31 8.28 -12.93
N GLY A 176 1.35 9.20 -12.78
CA GLY A 176 0.70 9.52 -11.51
C GLY A 176 -0.78 9.15 -11.50
N ASP A 177 -1.46 9.49 -10.41
CA ASP A 177 -2.92 9.38 -10.29
C ASP A 177 -3.48 10.53 -9.45
N ILE A 178 -4.79 10.75 -9.57
CA ILE A 178 -5.51 11.81 -8.86
C ILE A 178 -6.41 11.20 -7.79
N LEU A 179 -6.19 11.64 -6.56
CA LEU A 179 -7.04 11.38 -5.41
C LEU A 179 -8.00 12.55 -5.21
N PHE A 180 -9.28 12.35 -5.47
CA PHE A 180 -10.31 13.34 -5.14
C PHE A 180 -10.66 13.22 -3.65
N ILE A 181 -10.33 14.25 -2.87
CA ILE A 181 -10.63 14.32 -1.44
C ILE A 181 -11.75 15.35 -1.25
N VAL A 182 -12.94 14.88 -0.88
CA VAL A 182 -13.99 15.78 -0.39
C VAL A 182 -13.59 16.23 1.01
N LYS A 183 -12.91 17.38 1.10
CA LYS A 183 -12.78 18.06 2.38
C LYS A 183 -14.16 18.61 2.74
N LEU A 184 -14.84 17.90 3.64
CA LEU A 184 -15.88 18.48 4.48
C LEU A 184 -15.23 19.62 5.28
N PHE A 185 -15.23 20.83 4.71
CA PHE A 185 -14.92 22.05 5.43
C PHE A 185 -16.05 22.27 6.45
N SER A 186 -15.96 21.58 7.58
CA SER A 186 -16.57 22.00 8.83
C SER A 186 -15.45 22.14 9.84
N LEU A 187 -14.87 23.34 9.90
CA LEU A 187 -14.79 24.18 11.10
C LEU A 187 -13.75 25.29 10.86
N ILE A 188 -14.30 26.50 10.74
CA ILE A 188 -13.58 27.72 11.05
C ILE A 188 -13.31 27.66 12.56
N THR A 189 -12.06 27.41 12.95
CA THR A 189 -11.62 27.70 14.32
C THR A 189 -10.61 28.84 14.23
N PHE A 190 -11.10 30.07 14.37
CA PHE A 190 -10.26 31.19 14.79
C PHE A 190 -9.79 30.89 16.22
N THR A 191 -8.59 30.37 16.38
CA THR A 191 -7.85 30.57 17.62
C THR A 191 -6.98 31.80 17.44
N CYS A 192 -7.55 32.94 17.84
CA CYS A 192 -6.78 34.14 18.15
C CYS A 192 -5.87 33.79 19.34
N TYR A 193 -4.55 33.83 19.15
CA TYR A 193 -3.63 33.92 20.28
C TYR A 193 -3.20 35.38 20.39
N GLU A 194 -3.80 36.06 21.36
CA GLU A 194 -3.37 37.35 21.88
C GLU A 194 -2.52 37.06 23.12
N LEU A 195 -1.19 37.25 22.99
CA LEU A 195 -0.21 37.76 23.97
C LEU A 195 1.21 37.53 23.45
#